data_AF-S4NBA0-F1
#
_entry.id   AF-S4NBA0-F1
#
_cell.length_a   1.000
_cell.length_b   1.000
_cell.length_c   1.000
_cell.angle_alpha   90.00
_cell.angle_beta   90.00
_cell.angle_gamma   90.00
#
_symmetry.space_group_name_H-M   'P 1'
#
loop_
_entity.id
_entity.type
_entity.pdbx_description
1 polymer ?
#
loop_
_entity_poly.entity_id
_entity_poly.type
_entity_poly.pdbx_seq_one_letter_code
_entity_poly.pdbx_strand_id
1 'polypeptide(L)'
;MTVAMEKPEKTGTVEPPAPARRVRTVNRAVVVAAILLLWLVLFAVLRGKQTLSLAAADLTDLHRWFNDVNDSIGADRNSNPLFLYFFNEIRLVIDTLVTFVQELISQPSADRPVPQIGWLGVVGIAGYVSWAVGNWRVALLAVAGFTFLGLQGLWQESMDTLALTLSAVFVALLFAIPLGVWAGLSERFHRIVTPFLDFMQTMPTFVYLAPLTLFFLIGPASATIATAIYAAPPAIRITAHAIRSVPETTVEAADSMGATRRQALLKVLLPMSKRTVVMGVNQTIMAALAMVTIAALIDAPGLGKTVVQALQSLDVGTAFNAGLAIVVMAIVLDRVTTAASARAETARGSDSPFLKWRRQLLAAGAVVALVLAYLSHTYVWAAEFPGDGGIGSSIAKTTADVTTWAQDNLSGLTNAFRDTLTNGLLNPFQTVLTDSPSVGSSAPPSSPSARCWAGGAPGSPRPCAWACWSVPVSGRTA
;
A
#
# COMPACT_ATOMS: atom_id res chain seq x y z
N MET A 1 -72.97 36.46 -30.73
CA MET A 1 -72.82 35.15 -30.09
C MET A 1 -71.89 35.30 -28.90
N THR A 2 -72.46 35.21 -27.72
CA THR A 2 -71.81 35.27 -26.40
C THR A 2 -70.98 34.02 -26.18
N VAL A 3 -69.66 34.16 -26.04
CA VAL A 3 -68.79 33.07 -25.58
C VAL A 3 -68.91 33.01 -24.05
N ALA A 4 -69.39 31.86 -23.58
CA ALA A 4 -69.60 31.57 -22.17
C ALA A 4 -68.26 31.59 -21.41
N MET A 5 -68.21 32.30 -20.28
CA MET A 5 -67.12 32.19 -19.33
C MET A 5 -67.24 30.85 -18.60
N GLU A 6 -66.29 29.96 -18.84
CA GLU A 6 -66.14 28.74 -18.06
C GLU A 6 -65.57 29.07 -16.68
N LYS A 7 -66.25 28.57 -15.65
CA LYS A 7 -65.97 28.80 -14.24
C LYS A 7 -64.67 28.08 -13.85
N PRO A 8 -63.74 28.72 -13.11
CA PRO A 8 -62.51 28.05 -12.71
C PRO A 8 -62.83 26.87 -11.79
N GLU A 9 -62.31 25.71 -12.17
CA GLU A 9 -62.35 24.48 -11.40
C GLU A 9 -61.69 24.73 -10.04
N LYS A 10 -62.39 24.34 -8.96
CA LYS A 10 -61.86 24.44 -7.60
C LYS A 10 -60.63 23.53 -7.50
N THR A 11 -59.46 24.14 -7.53
CA THR A 11 -58.20 23.52 -7.11
C THR A 11 -58.44 22.87 -5.75
N GLY A 12 -58.30 21.54 -5.71
CA GLY A 12 -58.30 20.78 -4.48
C GLY A 12 -57.34 21.43 -3.49
N THR A 13 -57.80 21.58 -2.26
CA THR A 13 -56.99 22.01 -1.12
C THR A 13 -55.71 21.19 -1.10
N VAL A 14 -54.59 21.82 -1.44
CA VAL A 14 -53.26 21.25 -1.23
C VAL A 14 -53.15 21.01 0.27
N GLU A 15 -53.19 19.75 0.66
CA GLU A 15 -52.98 19.32 2.03
C GLU A 15 -51.60 19.85 2.46
N PRO A 16 -51.49 20.55 3.61
CA PRO A 16 -50.22 21.09 4.05
C PRO A 16 -49.22 19.94 4.19
N PRO A 17 -47.96 20.12 3.74
CA PRO A 17 -46.97 19.06 3.84
C PRO A 17 -46.91 18.56 5.28
N ALA A 18 -47.01 17.24 5.45
CA ALA A 18 -46.92 16.59 6.74
C ALA A 18 -45.73 17.16 7.51
N PRO A 19 -45.89 17.53 8.80
CA PRO A 19 -44.85 18.23 9.54
C PRO A 19 -43.58 17.40 9.48
N ALA A 20 -42.53 17.99 8.89
CA ALA A 20 -41.21 17.36 8.80
C ALA A 20 -40.85 16.83 10.18
N ARG A 21 -40.69 15.50 10.28
CA ARG A 21 -40.41 14.80 11.53
C ARG A 21 -39.18 15.46 12.11
N ARG A 22 -39.38 16.28 13.16
CA ARG A 22 -38.34 17.11 13.76
C ARG A 22 -37.27 16.16 14.28
N VAL A 23 -36.20 15.96 13.50
CA VAL A 23 -35.06 15.15 13.92
C VAL A 23 -34.57 15.82 15.19
N ARG A 24 -34.75 15.17 16.34
CA ARG A 24 -34.27 15.65 17.63
C ARG A 24 -32.78 15.90 17.46
N THR A 25 -32.39 17.14 17.26
CA THR A 25 -30.99 17.55 17.30
C THR A 25 -30.56 17.37 18.74
N VAL A 26 -29.89 16.26 19.02
CA VAL A 26 -29.37 16.01 20.36
C VAL A 26 -28.39 17.14 20.66
N ASN A 27 -28.68 17.90 21.71
CA ASN A 27 -27.85 19.04 22.09
C ASN A 27 -26.43 18.53 22.36
N ARG A 28 -25.43 19.05 21.63
CA ARG A 28 -24.03 18.64 21.75
C ARG A 28 -23.55 18.72 23.21
N ALA A 29 -24.05 19.69 23.98
CA ALA A 29 -23.76 19.81 25.42
C ALA A 29 -24.26 18.60 26.24
N VAL A 30 -25.43 18.05 25.89
CA VAL A 30 -26.00 16.86 26.56
C VAL A 30 -25.21 15.61 26.17
N VAL A 31 -24.78 15.49 24.92
CA VAL A 31 -23.90 14.39 24.48
C VAL A 31 -22.56 14.47 25.20
N VAL A 32 -21.94 15.64 25.28
CA VAL A 32 -20.68 15.86 26.00
C VAL A 32 -20.84 15.57 27.49
N ALA A 33 -21.92 16.04 28.12
CA ALA A 33 -22.20 15.75 29.53
C ALA A 33 -22.42 14.25 29.78
N ALA A 34 -23.13 13.55 28.87
CA ALA A 34 -23.33 12.11 28.95
C ALA A 34 -22.01 11.34 28.77
N ILE A 35 -21.13 11.77 27.85
CA ILE A 35 -19.80 11.19 27.68
C ILE A 35 -18.94 11.41 28.93
N LEU A 36 -18.96 12.62 29.51
CA LEU A 36 -18.20 12.92 30.73
C LEU A 36 -18.73 12.13 31.94
N LEU A 37 -20.04 11.99 32.08
CA LEU A 37 -20.65 11.15 33.11
C LEU A 37 -20.28 9.68 32.92
N LEU A 38 -20.38 9.17 31.69
CA LEU A 38 -19.97 7.80 31.37
C LEU A 38 -18.48 7.58 31.68
N TRP A 39 -17.63 8.54 31.33
CA TRP A 39 -16.19 8.49 31.63
C TRP A 39 -15.92 8.51 33.13
N LEU A 40 -16.60 9.36 33.90
CA LEU A 40 -16.48 9.41 35.36
C LEU A 40 -16.97 8.12 36.04
N VAL A 41 -18.06 7.54 35.55
CA VAL A 41 -18.60 6.27 36.03
C VAL A 41 -17.63 5.13 35.71
N LEU A 42 -17.14 5.05 34.46
CA LEU A 42 -16.11 4.09 34.07
C LEU A 42 -14.85 4.24 34.93
N PHE A 43 -14.38 5.46 35.12
CA PHE A 43 -13.23 5.75 35.98
C PHE A 43 -13.47 5.32 37.42
N ALA A 44 -14.62 5.63 38.02
CA ALA A 44 -14.93 5.24 39.39
C ALA A 44 -15.00 3.71 39.57
N VAL A 45 -15.50 2.98 38.56
CA VAL A 45 -15.59 1.52 38.57
C VAL A 45 -14.24 0.85 38.28
N LEU A 46 -13.41 1.44 37.42
CA LEU A 46 -12.14 0.86 36.95
C LEU A 46 -10.91 1.32 37.77
N ARG A 47 -11.03 2.39 38.55
CA ARG A 47 -9.97 2.94 39.43
C ARG A 47 -9.49 1.84 40.39
N GLY A 48 -8.25 1.40 40.21
CA GLY A 48 -7.60 0.41 41.06
C GLY A 48 -7.75 -1.05 40.63
N LYS A 49 -8.47 -1.36 39.54
CA LYS A 49 -8.54 -2.71 38.94
C LYS A 49 -7.88 -2.82 37.57
N GLN A 50 -8.00 -1.78 36.74
CA GLN A 50 -7.45 -1.77 35.37
C GLN A 50 -6.71 -0.46 35.01
N THR A 51 -6.49 0.42 36.00
CA THR A 51 -5.80 1.71 35.83
C THR A 51 -4.37 1.73 36.35
N LEU A 52 -3.83 0.59 36.82
CA LEU A 52 -2.40 0.50 37.15
C LEU A 52 -1.60 0.49 35.85
N SER A 53 -0.48 1.22 35.82
CA SER A 53 0.52 1.06 34.76
C SER A 53 1.05 -0.37 34.84
N LEU A 54 0.67 -1.21 33.89
CA LEU A 54 1.33 -2.50 33.75
C LEU A 54 2.79 -2.25 33.42
N ALA A 55 3.70 -2.96 34.10
CA ALA A 55 5.07 -3.07 33.61
C ALA A 55 5.00 -3.69 32.21
N ALA A 56 5.86 -3.27 31.28
CA ALA A 56 5.82 -3.72 29.88
C ALA A 56 5.90 -5.25 29.68
N ALA A 57 6.21 -6.01 30.74
CA ALA A 57 6.31 -7.46 30.75
C ALA A 57 5.09 -8.19 31.37
N ASP A 58 4.16 -7.49 32.02
CA ASP A 58 3.01 -8.13 32.66
C ASP A 58 1.90 -8.42 31.63
N LEU A 59 1.72 -9.71 31.32
CA LEU A 59 0.65 -10.19 30.44
C LEU A 59 -0.65 -10.32 31.24
N THR A 60 -1.68 -9.55 30.87
CA THR A 60 -3.03 -9.75 31.42
C THR A 60 -3.58 -11.13 31.01
N ASP A 61 -4.61 -11.62 31.71
CA ASP A 61 -5.29 -12.88 31.35
C ASP A 61 -5.78 -12.88 29.89
N LEU A 62 -6.19 -11.71 29.38
CA LEU A 62 -6.55 -11.53 27.97
C LEU A 62 -5.35 -11.73 27.03
N HIS A 63 -4.18 -11.17 27.37
CA HIS A 63 -2.97 -11.37 26.56
C HIS A 63 -2.55 -12.84 26.55
N ARG A 64 -2.64 -13.53 27.70
CA ARG A 64 -2.35 -14.98 27.78
C ARG A 64 -3.32 -15.79 26.94
N TRP A 65 -4.62 -15.49 26.98
CA TRP A 65 -5.60 -16.12 26.09
C TRP A 65 -5.29 -15.89 24.60
N PHE A 66 -4.93 -14.66 24.20
CA PHE A 66 -4.54 -14.39 22.81
C PHE A 66 -3.28 -15.16 22.40
N ASN A 67 -2.30 -15.28 23.29
CA ASN A 67 -1.09 -16.06 23.04
C ASN A 67 -1.40 -17.57 22.94
N ASP A 68 -2.23 -18.12 23.84
CA ASP A 68 -2.66 -19.52 23.78
C ASP A 68 -3.45 -19.82 22.48
N VAL A 69 -4.29 -18.88 22.03
CA VAL A 69 -4.98 -18.98 20.73
C VAL A 69 -3.97 -18.94 19.57
N ASN A 70 -3.00 -18.04 19.60
CA ASN A 70 -1.96 -17.96 18.58
C ASN A 70 -1.12 -19.25 18.52
N ASP A 71 -0.76 -19.80 19.68
CA ASP A 71 0.06 -21.00 19.80
C ASP A 71 -0.71 -22.26 19.39
N SER A 72 -2.00 -22.37 19.74
CA SER A 72 -2.87 -23.45 19.25
C SER A 72 -3.07 -23.39 17.74
N ILE A 73 -3.27 -22.20 17.16
CA ILE A 73 -3.32 -22.03 15.71
C ILE A 73 -2.01 -22.48 15.06
N GLY A 74 -0.86 -22.13 15.64
CA GLY A 74 0.45 -22.56 15.15
C GLY A 74 0.64 -24.08 15.20
N ALA A 75 0.25 -24.71 16.31
CA ALA A 75 0.36 -26.15 16.53
C ALA A 75 -0.58 -26.95 15.63
N ASP A 76 -1.81 -26.48 15.45
CA ASP A 76 -2.84 -27.17 14.67
C ASP A 76 -2.81 -26.83 13.18
N ARG A 77 -1.92 -25.96 12.72
CA ARG A 77 -1.86 -25.54 11.31
C ARG A 77 -1.71 -26.71 10.33
N ASN A 78 -0.96 -27.74 10.72
CA ASN A 78 -0.68 -28.90 9.86
C ASN A 78 -1.65 -30.06 10.06
N SER A 79 -2.58 -29.96 11.02
CA SER A 79 -3.57 -31.00 11.36
C SER A 79 -5.01 -30.55 11.12
N ASN A 80 -5.27 -29.25 11.22
CA ASN A 80 -6.60 -28.67 11.09
C ASN A 80 -7.07 -28.70 9.61
N PRO A 81 -8.19 -29.36 9.30
CA PRO A 81 -8.73 -29.43 7.95
C PRO A 81 -8.95 -28.05 7.30
N LEU A 82 -9.31 -27.03 8.07
CA LEU A 82 -9.52 -25.68 7.56
C LEU A 82 -8.21 -25.04 7.06
N PHE A 83 -7.09 -25.31 7.71
CA PHE A 83 -5.80 -24.83 7.23
C PHE A 83 -5.34 -25.57 5.99
N LEU A 84 -5.48 -26.90 5.98
CA LEU A 84 -5.02 -27.75 4.88
C LEU A 84 -5.84 -27.56 3.60
N TYR A 85 -7.16 -27.45 3.70
CA TYR A 85 -8.04 -27.44 2.52
C TYR A 85 -8.53 -26.05 2.11
N PHE A 86 -8.42 -25.02 2.96
CA PHE A 86 -8.87 -23.66 2.61
C PHE A 86 -7.71 -22.68 2.54
N PHE A 87 -7.00 -22.44 3.64
CA PHE A 87 -5.92 -21.44 3.64
C PHE A 87 -4.72 -21.87 2.79
N ASN A 88 -4.32 -23.14 2.87
CA ASN A 88 -3.21 -23.65 2.07
C ASN A 88 -3.55 -23.67 0.58
N GLU A 89 -4.79 -23.98 0.19
CA GLU A 89 -5.21 -23.91 -1.22
C GLU A 89 -5.15 -22.48 -1.76
N ILE A 90 -5.65 -21.50 -1.00
CA ILE A 90 -5.54 -20.08 -1.38
C ILE A 90 -4.05 -19.70 -1.50
N ARG A 91 -3.23 -20.09 -0.53
CA ARG A 91 -1.79 -19.84 -0.56
C ARG A 91 -1.16 -20.43 -1.81
N LEU A 92 -1.43 -21.70 -2.12
CA LEU A 92 -0.87 -22.41 -3.28
C LEU A 92 -1.28 -21.77 -4.60
N VAL A 93 -2.55 -21.34 -4.74
CA VAL A 93 -3.01 -20.62 -5.93
C VAL A 93 -2.24 -19.32 -6.13
N ILE A 94 -2.04 -18.55 -5.05
CA ILE A 94 -1.28 -17.29 -5.10
C ILE A 94 0.20 -17.56 -5.35
N ASP A 95 0.78 -18.56 -4.69
CA ASP A 95 2.19 -18.94 -4.85
C ASP A 95 2.47 -19.42 -6.28
N THR A 96 1.56 -20.20 -6.86
CA THR A 96 1.62 -20.64 -8.27
C THR A 96 1.56 -19.44 -9.20
N LEU A 97 0.68 -18.47 -8.93
CA LEU A 97 0.60 -17.25 -9.73
C LEU A 97 1.90 -16.44 -9.64
N VAL A 98 2.42 -16.22 -8.42
CA VAL A 98 3.64 -15.43 -8.20
C VAL A 98 4.83 -16.11 -8.84
N THR A 99 5.00 -17.42 -8.62
CA THR A 99 6.09 -18.21 -9.19
C THR A 99 5.99 -18.24 -10.72
N PHE A 100 4.79 -18.39 -11.29
CA PHE A 100 4.58 -18.30 -12.73
C PHE A 100 5.07 -16.97 -13.31
N VAL A 101 4.73 -15.85 -12.65
CA VAL A 101 5.21 -14.53 -13.11
C VAL A 101 6.72 -14.39 -12.86
N GLN A 102 7.25 -14.89 -11.75
CA GLN A 102 8.69 -14.85 -11.46
C GLN A 102 9.50 -15.68 -12.45
N GLU A 103 9.14 -16.92 -12.75
CA GLU A 103 9.77 -17.74 -13.79
C GLU A 103 9.70 -17.09 -15.18
N LEU A 104 8.66 -16.29 -15.41
CA LEU A 104 8.50 -15.57 -16.67
C LEU A 104 9.55 -14.47 -16.85
N ILE A 105 9.88 -13.69 -15.81
CA ILE A 105 10.68 -12.45 -15.96
C ILE A 105 11.91 -12.32 -15.05
N SER A 106 12.02 -13.14 -14.00
CA SER A 106 13.01 -12.98 -12.92
C SER A 106 13.77 -14.27 -12.64
N GLN A 107 13.09 -15.34 -12.26
CA GLN A 107 13.69 -16.57 -11.76
C GLN A 107 13.95 -17.60 -12.86
N PRO A 108 14.93 -18.50 -12.67
CA PRO A 108 15.11 -19.67 -13.52
C PRO A 108 13.84 -20.51 -13.58
N SER A 109 13.57 -21.08 -14.76
CA SER A 109 12.45 -22.01 -14.95
C SER A 109 12.94 -23.46 -14.87
N ALA A 110 12.06 -24.42 -14.58
CA ALA A 110 12.46 -25.82 -14.37
C ALA A 110 13.37 -26.41 -15.45
N ASP A 111 13.22 -25.97 -16.70
CA ASP A 111 13.97 -26.47 -17.86
C ASP A 111 15.17 -25.59 -18.25
N ARG A 112 15.34 -24.39 -17.67
CA ARG A 112 16.35 -23.40 -18.10
C ARG A 112 16.96 -22.62 -16.92
N PRO A 113 18.30 -22.41 -16.89
CA PRO A 113 18.98 -21.67 -15.83
C PRO A 113 18.70 -20.14 -15.83
N VAL A 114 17.96 -19.65 -16.83
CA VAL A 114 17.61 -18.23 -17.02
C VAL A 114 16.08 -18.08 -17.12
N PRO A 115 15.53 -16.89 -16.85
CA PRO A 115 14.09 -16.65 -16.99
C PRO A 115 13.58 -16.90 -18.42
N GLN A 116 12.28 -17.14 -18.55
CA GLN A 116 11.64 -17.38 -19.86
C GLN A 116 11.77 -16.17 -20.79
N ILE A 117 11.58 -14.97 -20.23
CA ILE A 117 11.75 -13.67 -20.87
C ILE A 117 12.82 -12.94 -20.06
N GLY A 118 14.05 -12.89 -20.57
CA GLY A 118 15.09 -12.09 -19.93
C GLY A 118 15.04 -10.62 -20.32
N TRP A 119 16.12 -9.91 -20.05
CA TRP A 119 16.10 -8.45 -20.01
C TRP A 119 15.65 -7.78 -21.31
N LEU A 120 16.15 -8.28 -22.44
CA LEU A 120 15.89 -7.71 -23.77
C LEU A 120 14.42 -7.93 -24.17
N GLY A 121 13.85 -9.08 -23.78
CA GLY A 121 12.44 -9.38 -23.96
C GLY A 121 11.55 -8.49 -23.08
N VAL A 122 11.89 -8.33 -21.79
CA VAL A 122 11.13 -7.47 -20.86
C VAL A 122 11.12 -6.02 -21.35
N VAL A 123 12.29 -5.46 -21.69
CA VAL A 123 12.41 -4.09 -22.21
C VAL A 123 11.63 -3.92 -23.52
N GLY A 124 11.72 -4.90 -24.42
CA GLY A 124 10.99 -4.91 -25.69
C GLY A 124 9.48 -4.93 -25.51
N ILE A 125 8.97 -5.83 -24.66
CA ILE A 125 7.54 -5.96 -24.35
C ILE A 125 7.05 -4.71 -23.63
N ALA A 126 7.76 -4.24 -22.61
CA ALA A 126 7.40 -3.03 -21.87
C ALA A 126 7.36 -1.80 -22.79
N GLY A 127 8.36 -1.64 -23.66
CA GLY A 127 8.38 -0.57 -24.67
C GLY A 127 7.20 -0.65 -25.65
N TYR A 128 6.90 -1.85 -26.14
CA TYR A 128 5.76 -2.07 -27.03
C TYR A 128 4.42 -1.79 -26.35
N VAL A 129 4.17 -2.33 -25.16
CA VAL A 129 2.94 -2.10 -24.38
C VAL A 129 2.77 -0.60 -24.11
N SER A 130 3.84 0.07 -23.69
CA SER A 130 3.85 1.51 -23.42
C SER A 130 3.52 2.35 -24.66
N TRP A 131 4.03 1.96 -25.83
CA TRP A 131 3.71 2.62 -27.10
C TRP A 131 2.29 2.32 -27.57
N ALA A 132 1.84 1.07 -27.41
CA ALA A 132 0.51 0.63 -27.83
C ALA A 132 -0.58 1.33 -27.04
N VAL A 133 -0.37 1.48 -25.74
CA VAL A 133 -1.32 2.08 -24.81
C VAL A 133 -1.22 3.60 -24.82
N GLY A 134 -0.01 4.15 -24.90
CA GLY A 134 0.27 5.59 -24.86
C GLY A 134 0.79 6.17 -26.16
N ASN A 135 1.93 6.86 -26.04
CA ASN A 135 2.65 7.53 -27.12
C ASN A 135 4.13 7.15 -27.08
N TRP A 136 4.91 7.60 -28.08
CA TRP A 136 6.32 7.26 -28.18
C TRP A 136 7.16 7.75 -26.98
N ARG A 137 6.76 8.85 -26.32
CA ARG A 137 7.45 9.39 -25.14
C ARG A 137 7.31 8.45 -23.94
N VAL A 138 6.12 7.88 -23.74
CA VAL A 138 5.87 6.88 -22.69
C VAL A 138 6.66 5.59 -22.98
N ALA A 139 6.75 5.20 -24.25
CA ALA A 139 7.56 4.06 -24.66
C ALA A 139 9.06 4.26 -24.40
N LEU A 140 9.60 5.42 -24.77
CA LEU A 140 10.98 5.78 -24.46
C LEU A 140 11.22 5.81 -22.96
N LEU A 141 10.30 6.38 -22.18
CA LEU A 141 10.40 6.42 -20.72
C LEU A 141 10.43 5.00 -20.13
N ALA A 142 9.60 4.08 -20.62
CA ALA A 142 9.60 2.70 -20.15
C ALA A 142 10.90 1.98 -20.51
N VAL A 143 11.35 2.08 -21.75
CA VAL A 143 12.61 1.47 -22.21
C VAL A 143 13.80 2.02 -21.42
N ALA A 144 13.88 3.34 -21.27
CA ALA A 144 14.95 4.00 -20.51
C ALA A 144 14.89 3.62 -19.03
N GLY A 145 13.69 3.59 -18.43
CA GLY A 145 13.47 3.22 -17.04
C GLY A 145 13.90 1.80 -16.74
N PHE A 146 13.40 0.81 -17.49
CA PHE A 146 13.80 -0.59 -17.29
C PHE A 146 15.29 -0.81 -17.55
N THR A 147 15.85 -0.21 -18.60
CA THR A 147 17.30 -0.30 -18.86
C THR A 147 18.11 0.32 -17.72
N PHE A 148 17.65 1.44 -17.16
CA PHE A 148 18.30 2.10 -16.02
C PHE A 148 18.33 1.19 -14.78
N LEU A 149 17.27 0.44 -14.49
CA LEU A 149 17.25 -0.53 -13.39
C LEU A 149 18.34 -1.60 -13.54
N GLY A 150 18.58 -2.06 -14.77
CA GLY A 150 19.67 -2.99 -15.07
C GLY A 150 21.05 -2.34 -14.92
N LEU A 151 21.20 -1.10 -15.39
CA LEU A 151 22.46 -0.34 -15.25
C LEU A 151 22.84 -0.07 -13.78
N GLN A 152 21.86 -0.01 -12.88
CA GLN A 152 22.07 0.08 -11.43
C GLN A 152 22.55 -1.24 -10.80
N GLY A 153 22.56 -2.35 -11.54
CA GLY A 153 22.91 -3.67 -11.02
C GLY A 153 21.80 -4.31 -10.19
N LEU A 154 20.58 -3.77 -10.24
CA LEU A 154 19.42 -4.23 -9.46
C LEU A 154 18.35 -4.85 -10.36
N TRP A 155 18.75 -5.50 -11.46
CA TRP A 155 17.82 -6.05 -12.45
C TRP A 155 16.93 -7.13 -11.81
N GLN A 156 17.54 -8.09 -11.10
CA GLN A 156 16.85 -9.22 -10.51
C GLN A 156 15.83 -8.75 -9.47
N GLU A 157 16.26 -7.88 -8.56
CA GLU A 157 15.44 -7.34 -7.50
C GLU A 157 14.29 -6.49 -8.06
N SER A 158 14.54 -5.78 -9.15
CA SER A 158 13.52 -5.01 -9.87
C SER A 158 12.47 -5.93 -10.51
N MET A 159 12.89 -7.03 -11.13
CA MET A 159 11.97 -7.99 -11.75
C MET A 159 11.16 -8.76 -10.72
N ASP A 160 11.75 -9.14 -9.58
CA ASP A 160 11.02 -9.72 -8.45
C ASP A 160 9.96 -8.76 -7.91
N THR A 161 10.32 -7.48 -7.75
CA THR A 161 9.38 -6.44 -7.31
C THR A 161 8.24 -6.28 -8.31
N LEU A 162 8.55 -6.25 -9.61
CA LEU A 162 7.56 -6.15 -10.67
C LEU A 162 6.62 -7.36 -10.66
N ALA A 163 7.17 -8.58 -10.54
CA ALA A 163 6.40 -9.82 -10.51
C ALA A 163 5.42 -9.87 -9.33
N LEU A 164 5.92 -9.57 -8.12
CA LEU A 164 5.10 -9.50 -6.90
C LEU A 164 4.01 -8.43 -7.00
N THR A 165 4.37 -7.24 -7.49
CA THR A 165 3.43 -6.11 -7.63
C THR A 165 2.35 -6.43 -8.64
N LEU A 166 2.70 -6.94 -9.83
CA LEU A 166 1.72 -7.31 -10.85
C LEU A 166 0.79 -8.43 -10.38
N SER A 167 1.33 -9.43 -9.68
CA SER A 167 0.53 -10.52 -9.10
C SER A 167 -0.44 -9.98 -8.03
N ALA A 168 0.03 -9.11 -7.14
CA ALA A 168 -0.79 -8.52 -6.09
C ALA A 168 -1.88 -7.62 -6.67
N VAL A 169 -1.55 -6.79 -7.67
CA VAL A 169 -2.52 -5.94 -8.37
C VAL A 169 -3.54 -6.79 -9.10
N PHE A 170 -3.13 -7.86 -9.79
CA PHE A 170 -4.05 -8.76 -10.48
C PHE A 170 -5.06 -9.37 -9.50
N VAL A 171 -4.57 -9.93 -8.39
CA VAL A 171 -5.41 -10.52 -7.33
C VAL A 171 -6.32 -9.46 -6.72
N ALA A 172 -5.79 -8.28 -6.39
CA ALA A 172 -6.57 -7.18 -5.85
C ALA A 172 -7.71 -6.78 -6.79
N LEU A 173 -7.43 -6.58 -8.08
CA LEU A 173 -8.43 -6.15 -9.06
C LEU A 173 -9.48 -7.23 -9.35
N LEU A 174 -9.08 -8.51 -9.30
CA LEU A 174 -9.98 -9.65 -9.46
C LEU A 174 -11.12 -9.60 -8.43
N PHE A 175 -10.84 -9.17 -7.20
CA PHE A 175 -11.85 -9.00 -6.16
C PHE A 175 -12.41 -7.57 -6.08
N ALA A 176 -11.55 -6.56 -6.24
CA ALA A 176 -11.91 -5.15 -6.04
C ALA A 176 -12.87 -4.62 -7.11
N ILE A 177 -12.71 -5.01 -8.39
CA ILE A 177 -13.60 -4.54 -9.45
C ILE A 177 -15.01 -5.10 -9.26
N PRO A 178 -15.24 -6.42 -9.08
CA PRO A 178 -16.58 -6.95 -8.80
C PRO A 178 -17.23 -6.35 -7.54
N LEU A 179 -16.48 -6.24 -6.44
CA LEU A 179 -16.98 -5.64 -5.20
C LEU A 179 -17.32 -4.15 -5.40
N GLY A 180 -16.49 -3.42 -6.14
CA GLY A 180 -16.73 -2.03 -6.49
C GLY A 180 -17.95 -1.85 -7.37
N VAL A 181 -18.16 -2.71 -8.37
CA VAL A 181 -19.38 -2.71 -9.21
C VAL A 181 -20.61 -3.00 -8.35
N TRP A 182 -20.54 -3.97 -7.43
CA TRP A 182 -21.67 -4.28 -6.54
C TRP A 182 -22.01 -3.11 -5.60
N ALA A 183 -20.99 -2.43 -5.06
CA ALA A 183 -21.17 -1.21 -4.26
C ALA A 183 -21.69 -0.02 -5.08
N GLY A 184 -21.32 0.06 -6.35
CA GLY A 184 -21.87 1.02 -7.30
C GLY A 184 -23.37 0.83 -7.53
N LEU A 185 -23.83 -0.42 -7.63
CA LEU A 185 -25.22 -0.77 -7.91
C LEU A 185 -26.14 -0.79 -6.68
N SER A 186 -25.60 -1.04 -5.48
CA SER A 186 -26.37 -1.21 -4.26
C SER A 186 -25.93 -0.25 -3.16
N GLU A 187 -26.83 0.68 -2.78
CA GLU A 187 -26.60 1.62 -1.68
C GLU A 187 -26.43 0.92 -0.33
N ARG A 188 -27.15 -0.19 -0.12
CA ARG A 188 -27.02 -1.00 1.10
C ARG A 188 -25.65 -1.64 1.20
N PHE A 189 -25.19 -2.25 0.11
CA PHE A 189 -23.87 -2.91 0.08
C PHE A 189 -22.75 -1.89 0.23
N HIS A 190 -22.85 -0.73 -0.43
CA HIS A 190 -21.89 0.36 -0.26
C HIS A 190 -21.77 0.80 1.20
N ARG A 191 -22.90 1.02 1.89
CA ARG A 191 -22.90 1.41 3.30
C ARG A 191 -22.27 0.36 4.22
N ILE A 192 -22.42 -0.92 3.89
CA ILE A 192 -21.83 -2.03 4.67
C ILE A 192 -20.34 -2.15 4.40
N VAL A 193 -19.89 -2.04 3.15
CA VAL A 193 -18.48 -2.26 2.79
C VAL A 193 -17.59 -1.08 3.19
N THR A 194 -18.10 0.16 3.15
CA THR A 194 -17.31 1.38 3.42
C THR A 194 -16.55 1.34 4.76
N PRO A 195 -17.17 0.97 5.91
CA PRO A 195 -16.44 0.83 7.17
C PRO A 195 -15.28 -0.17 7.13
N PHE A 196 -15.40 -1.28 6.38
CA PHE A 196 -14.30 -2.23 6.21
C PHE A 196 -13.18 -1.66 5.34
N LEU A 197 -13.53 -0.86 4.31
CA LEU A 197 -12.53 -0.17 3.49
C LEU A 197 -11.83 0.94 4.27
N ASP A 198 -12.52 1.66 5.16
CA ASP A 198 -11.92 2.64 6.08
C ASP A 198 -11.03 1.91 7.09
N PHE A 199 -11.55 0.78 7.59
CA PHE A 199 -10.85 -0.38 8.15
C PHE A 199 -9.40 -0.52 7.69
N MET A 200 -9.31 -1.08 6.49
CA MET A 200 -8.09 -1.52 5.83
C MET A 200 -7.12 -0.36 5.55
N GLN A 201 -7.62 0.86 5.37
CA GLN A 201 -6.78 2.03 5.06
C GLN A 201 -6.23 2.74 6.29
N THR A 202 -6.93 2.65 7.43
CA THR A 202 -6.53 3.34 8.67
C THR A 202 -5.72 2.45 9.60
N MET A 203 -5.81 1.13 9.43
CA MET A 203 -5.04 0.17 10.20
C MET A 203 -3.54 0.28 9.87
N PRO A 204 -2.65 0.40 10.87
CA PRO A 204 -1.23 0.31 10.62
C PRO A 204 -0.90 -1.06 10.03
N THR A 205 -0.16 -1.09 8.93
CA THR A 205 0.12 -2.31 8.19
C THR A 205 0.70 -3.44 9.03
N PHE A 206 1.63 -3.10 9.94
CA PHE A 206 2.27 -4.05 10.86
C PHE A 206 1.28 -4.85 11.72
N VAL A 207 0.11 -4.26 12.04
CA VAL A 207 -0.89 -4.89 12.90
C VAL A 207 -1.49 -6.13 12.25
N TYR A 208 -1.74 -6.09 10.94
CA TYR A 208 -2.33 -7.23 10.22
C TYR A 208 -1.28 -8.14 9.57
N LEU A 209 -0.01 -7.74 9.47
CA LEU A 209 1.05 -8.59 8.94
C LEU A 209 1.28 -9.84 9.80
N ALA A 210 1.37 -9.69 11.12
CA ALA A 210 1.63 -10.80 12.04
C ALA A 210 0.57 -11.92 11.97
N PRO A 211 -0.75 -11.63 12.05
CA PRO A 211 -1.74 -12.68 11.84
C PRO A 211 -1.71 -13.22 10.41
N LEU A 212 -1.46 -12.39 9.39
CA LEU A 212 -1.43 -12.86 8.01
C LEU A 212 -0.30 -13.87 7.75
N THR A 213 0.88 -13.67 8.32
CA THR A 213 1.98 -14.64 8.24
C THR A 213 1.73 -15.91 9.05
N LEU A 214 0.97 -15.83 10.15
CA LEU A 214 0.51 -17.02 10.88
C LEU A 214 -0.34 -17.92 9.97
N PHE A 215 -1.27 -17.33 9.21
CA PHE A 215 -2.16 -18.08 8.30
C PHE A 215 -1.50 -18.52 6.99
N PHE A 216 -0.70 -17.67 6.36
CA PHE A 216 -0.18 -17.88 5.00
C PHE A 216 1.33 -18.17 4.91
N LEU A 217 1.99 -18.32 6.06
CA LEU A 217 3.44 -18.44 6.22
C LEU A 217 4.20 -17.19 5.73
N ILE A 218 5.48 -17.14 6.05
CA ILE A 218 6.41 -16.13 5.52
C ILE A 218 6.75 -16.49 4.07
N GLY A 219 6.85 -15.47 3.21
CA GLY A 219 7.26 -15.63 1.81
C GLY A 219 6.46 -14.82 0.80
N PRO A 220 6.71 -15.05 -0.51
CA PRO A 220 6.15 -14.27 -1.62
C PRO A 220 4.62 -14.26 -1.63
N ALA A 221 3.97 -15.41 -1.44
CA ALA A 221 2.52 -15.52 -1.46
C ALA A 221 1.82 -14.66 -0.39
N SER A 222 2.32 -14.69 0.84
CA SER A 222 1.81 -13.86 1.95
C SER A 222 2.00 -12.37 1.67
N ALA A 223 3.15 -11.98 1.14
CA ALA A 223 3.43 -10.61 0.72
C ALA A 223 2.48 -10.12 -0.39
N THR A 224 2.19 -10.97 -1.36
CA THR A 224 1.20 -10.69 -2.42
C THR A 224 -0.20 -10.52 -1.85
N ILE A 225 -0.63 -11.37 -0.90
CA ILE A 225 -1.95 -11.25 -0.26
C ILE A 225 -2.04 -9.97 0.56
N ALA A 226 -1.04 -9.67 1.40
CA ALA A 226 -0.99 -8.44 2.20
C ALA A 226 -1.04 -7.20 1.31
N THR A 227 -0.27 -7.19 0.22
CA THR A 227 -0.26 -6.11 -0.76
C THR A 227 -1.60 -5.97 -1.48
N ALA A 228 -2.23 -7.09 -1.85
CA ALA A 228 -3.54 -7.07 -2.50
C ALA A 228 -4.63 -6.50 -1.57
N ILE A 229 -4.61 -6.88 -0.28
CA ILE A 229 -5.52 -6.34 0.74
C ILE A 229 -5.30 -4.83 0.88
N TYR A 230 -4.05 -4.36 0.97
CA TYR A 230 -3.74 -2.94 1.08
C TYR A 230 -4.16 -2.14 -0.17
N ALA A 231 -4.01 -2.72 -1.36
CA ALA A 231 -4.27 -2.05 -2.63
C ALA A 231 -5.73 -2.12 -3.12
N ALA A 232 -6.57 -3.00 -2.55
CA ALA A 232 -7.96 -3.18 -2.95
C ALA A 232 -8.89 -1.98 -2.64
N PRO A 233 -8.83 -1.32 -1.46
CA PRO A 233 -9.74 -0.23 -1.11
C PRO A 233 -9.86 0.91 -2.12
N PRO A 234 -8.77 1.49 -2.67
CA PRO A 234 -8.89 2.54 -3.68
C PRO A 234 -9.62 2.05 -4.95
N ALA A 235 -9.35 0.83 -5.44
CA ALA A 235 -10.05 0.28 -6.60
C ALA A 235 -11.55 0.07 -6.34
N ILE A 236 -11.93 -0.45 -5.16
CA ILE A 236 -13.33 -0.65 -4.80
C ILE A 236 -14.07 0.69 -4.78
N ARG A 237 -13.50 1.70 -4.10
CA ARG A 237 -14.11 3.04 -3.97
C ARG A 237 -14.25 3.73 -5.33
N ILE A 238 -13.17 3.75 -6.11
CA ILE A 238 -13.15 4.44 -7.40
C ILE A 238 -14.10 3.75 -8.39
N THR A 239 -14.16 2.41 -8.39
CA THR A 239 -15.11 1.66 -9.23
C THR A 239 -16.56 1.90 -8.80
N ALA A 240 -16.85 1.89 -7.50
CA ALA A 240 -18.20 2.19 -6.98
C ALA A 240 -18.64 3.61 -7.37
N HIS A 241 -17.75 4.59 -7.21
CA HIS A 241 -17.99 5.96 -7.65
C HIS A 241 -18.21 6.04 -9.17
N ALA A 242 -17.37 5.38 -9.96
CA ALA A 242 -17.45 5.38 -11.42
C ALA A 242 -18.81 4.90 -11.94
N ILE A 243 -19.39 3.87 -11.31
CA ILE A 243 -20.72 3.35 -11.68
C ILE A 243 -21.83 4.33 -11.30
N ARG A 244 -21.73 4.97 -10.13
CA ARG A 244 -22.71 5.94 -9.62
C ARG A 244 -22.67 7.28 -10.35
N SER A 245 -21.53 7.64 -10.92
CA SER A 245 -21.34 8.90 -11.67
C SER A 245 -21.88 8.82 -13.11
N VAL A 246 -22.43 7.68 -13.54
CA VAL A 246 -23.11 7.58 -14.85
C VAL A 246 -24.42 8.39 -14.79
N PRO A 247 -24.70 9.27 -15.77
CA PRO A 247 -25.90 10.11 -15.75
C PRO A 247 -27.18 9.27 -15.69
N GLU A 248 -28.06 9.61 -14.75
CA GLU A 248 -29.33 8.92 -14.52
C GLU A 248 -30.21 8.91 -15.79
N THR A 249 -30.24 10.00 -16.54
CA THR A 249 -30.94 10.12 -17.83
C THR A 249 -30.53 9.05 -18.85
N THR A 250 -29.26 8.63 -18.84
CA THR A 250 -28.78 7.57 -19.75
C THR A 250 -29.24 6.19 -19.28
N VAL A 251 -29.37 5.99 -17.98
CA VAL A 251 -29.89 4.76 -17.38
C VAL A 251 -31.40 4.65 -17.61
N GLU A 252 -32.15 5.74 -17.42
CA GLU A 252 -33.60 5.81 -17.71
C GLU A 252 -33.90 5.60 -19.20
N ALA A 253 -33.07 6.13 -20.09
CA ALA A 253 -33.21 5.88 -21.54
C ALA A 253 -33.00 4.41 -21.88
N ALA A 254 -32.02 3.75 -21.25
CA ALA A 254 -31.79 2.31 -21.45
C ALA A 254 -32.95 1.47 -20.90
N ASP A 255 -33.50 1.85 -19.74
CA ASP A 255 -34.67 1.20 -19.14
C ASP A 255 -35.92 1.37 -20.02
N SER A 256 -36.13 2.56 -20.59
CA SER A 256 -37.21 2.86 -21.54
C SER A 256 -37.11 2.05 -22.83
N MET A 257 -35.90 1.63 -23.23
CA MET A 257 -35.68 0.71 -24.35
C MET A 257 -35.87 -0.77 -23.98
N GLY A 258 -36.31 -1.08 -22.75
CA GLY A 258 -36.53 -2.44 -22.25
C GLY A 258 -35.25 -3.19 -21.89
N ALA A 259 -34.15 -2.48 -21.61
CA ALA A 259 -32.89 -3.13 -21.23
C ALA A 259 -33.00 -3.79 -19.85
N THR A 260 -32.73 -5.10 -19.78
CA THR A 260 -32.60 -5.80 -18.49
C THR A 260 -31.45 -5.21 -17.66
N ARG A 261 -31.48 -5.35 -16.32
CA ARG A 261 -30.39 -4.88 -15.43
C ARG A 261 -28.99 -5.34 -15.86
N ARG A 262 -28.88 -6.58 -16.35
CA ARG A 262 -27.60 -7.12 -16.86
C ARG A 262 -27.18 -6.44 -18.17
N GLN A 263 -28.13 -6.15 -19.06
CA GLN A 263 -27.86 -5.39 -20.29
C GLN A 263 -27.49 -3.94 -19.99
N ALA A 264 -28.21 -3.26 -19.08
CA ALA A 264 -27.86 -1.92 -18.63
C ALA A 264 -26.45 -1.88 -18.01
N LEU A 265 -26.11 -2.86 -17.17
CA LEU A 265 -24.78 -2.97 -16.59
C LEU A 265 -23.68 -3.16 -17.66
N LEU A 266 -23.84 -4.16 -18.52
CA LEU A 266 -22.79 -4.55 -19.48
C LEU A 266 -22.67 -3.59 -20.67
N LYS A 267 -23.78 -2.98 -21.11
CA LYS A 267 -23.81 -2.14 -22.33
C LYS A 267 -23.83 -0.64 -22.06
N VAL A 268 -24.20 -0.21 -20.85
CA VAL A 268 -24.30 1.22 -20.51
C VAL A 268 -23.35 1.57 -19.37
N LEU A 269 -23.55 1.01 -18.18
CA LEU A 269 -22.79 1.41 -16.99
C LEU A 269 -21.29 1.10 -17.10
N LEU A 270 -20.89 -0.14 -17.41
CA LEU A 270 -19.47 -0.53 -17.51
C LEU A 270 -18.75 0.20 -18.65
N PRO A 271 -19.32 0.31 -19.87
CA PRO A 271 -18.67 1.08 -20.93
C PRO A 271 -18.53 2.57 -20.62
N MET A 272 -19.51 3.17 -19.93
CA MET A 272 -19.46 4.58 -19.55
C MET A 272 -18.48 4.86 -18.40
N SER A 273 -18.36 3.93 -17.45
CA SER A 273 -17.50 4.07 -16.28
C SER A 273 -16.05 3.60 -16.49
N LYS A 274 -15.76 2.88 -17.60
CA LYS A 274 -14.47 2.25 -17.90
C LYS A 274 -13.25 3.13 -17.64
N ARG A 275 -13.30 4.41 -18.03
CA ARG A 275 -12.17 5.35 -17.83
C ARG A 275 -11.82 5.49 -16.35
N THR A 276 -12.82 5.79 -15.53
CA THR A 276 -12.65 5.98 -14.09
C THR A 276 -12.26 4.67 -13.41
N VAL A 277 -12.78 3.52 -13.87
CA VAL A 277 -12.31 2.20 -13.39
C VAL A 277 -10.83 1.99 -13.69
N VAL A 278 -10.34 2.35 -14.88
CA VAL A 278 -8.90 2.29 -15.23
C VAL A 278 -8.07 3.26 -14.38
N MET A 279 -8.61 4.42 -13.98
CA MET A 279 -7.92 5.27 -12.98
C MET A 279 -7.82 4.56 -11.63
N GLY A 280 -8.84 3.80 -11.24
CA GLY A 280 -8.81 2.94 -10.04
C GLY A 280 -7.70 1.90 -10.10
N VAL A 281 -7.49 1.29 -11.26
CA VAL A 281 -6.35 0.37 -11.51
C VAL A 281 -5.02 1.06 -11.26
N ASN A 282 -4.84 2.30 -11.74
CA ASN A 282 -3.61 3.05 -11.47
C ASN A 282 -3.38 3.28 -9.97
N GLN A 283 -4.43 3.64 -9.23
CA GLN A 283 -4.32 3.84 -7.78
C GLN A 283 -4.01 2.54 -7.02
N THR A 284 -4.50 1.40 -7.49
CA THR A 284 -4.13 0.08 -6.94
C THR A 284 -2.67 -0.25 -7.21
N ILE A 285 -2.14 0.05 -8.40
CA ILE A 285 -0.71 -0.13 -8.70
C ILE A 285 0.15 0.76 -7.78
N MET A 286 -0.21 2.03 -7.64
CA MET A 286 0.53 2.96 -6.78
C MET A 286 0.49 2.55 -5.30
N ALA A 287 -0.67 2.07 -4.82
CA ALA A 287 -0.79 1.54 -3.46
C ALA A 287 0.03 0.25 -3.27
N ALA A 288 0.06 -0.64 -4.27
CA ALA A 288 0.85 -1.86 -4.22
C ALA A 288 2.36 -1.57 -4.19
N LEU A 289 2.84 -0.59 -4.96
CA LEU A 289 4.24 -0.16 -4.95
C LEU A 289 4.64 0.48 -3.62
N ALA A 290 3.75 1.26 -3.00
CA ALA A 290 4.00 1.82 -1.67
C ALA A 290 4.18 0.73 -0.59
N MET A 291 3.61 -0.45 -0.82
CA MET A 291 3.69 -1.60 0.09
C MET A 291 4.99 -2.42 -0.07
N VAL A 292 5.79 -2.21 -1.13
CA VAL A 292 6.98 -3.01 -1.46
C VAL A 292 7.99 -3.08 -0.31
N THR A 293 8.26 -1.95 0.35
CA THR A 293 9.23 -1.91 1.47
C THR A 293 8.70 -2.59 2.73
N ILE A 294 7.39 -2.55 2.95
CA ILE A 294 6.76 -3.20 4.11
C ILE A 294 6.64 -4.71 3.87
N ALA A 295 6.34 -5.12 2.64
CA ALA A 295 6.30 -6.52 2.23
C ALA A 295 7.66 -7.23 2.46
N ALA A 296 8.77 -6.51 2.32
CA ALA A 296 10.10 -7.05 2.58
C ALA A 296 10.32 -7.50 4.04
N LEU A 297 9.55 -6.98 5.00
CA LEU A 297 9.63 -7.38 6.41
C LEU A 297 9.11 -8.78 6.67
N ILE A 298 8.31 -9.33 5.76
CA ILE A 298 7.84 -10.72 5.77
C ILE A 298 8.56 -11.55 4.70
N ASP A 299 9.83 -11.18 4.44
CA ASP A 299 10.77 -11.84 3.53
C ASP A 299 10.31 -11.93 2.06
N ALA A 300 9.57 -10.93 1.59
CA ALA A 300 9.30 -10.80 0.16
C ALA A 300 10.60 -10.51 -0.62
N PRO A 301 10.86 -11.17 -1.76
CA PRO A 301 12.00 -10.85 -2.61
C PRO A 301 11.83 -9.50 -3.32
N GLY A 302 12.92 -8.97 -3.86
CA GLY A 302 12.93 -7.73 -4.63
C GLY A 302 13.54 -6.51 -3.92
N LEU A 303 13.36 -5.33 -4.52
CA LEU A 303 13.98 -4.06 -4.13
C LEU A 303 13.70 -3.67 -2.68
N GLY A 304 12.50 -3.98 -2.17
CA GLY A 304 12.14 -3.71 -0.78
C GLY A 304 13.09 -4.40 0.20
N LYS A 305 13.53 -5.63 -0.11
CA LYS A 305 14.47 -6.40 0.71
C LYS A 305 15.85 -5.75 0.70
N THR A 306 16.33 -5.30 -0.45
CA THR A 306 17.59 -4.54 -0.58
C THR A 306 17.56 -3.26 0.26
N VAL A 307 16.45 -2.51 0.22
CA VAL A 307 16.29 -1.30 1.03
C VAL A 307 16.32 -1.62 2.53
N VAL A 308 15.55 -2.61 2.98
CA VAL A 308 15.49 -2.99 4.40
C VAL A 308 16.85 -3.48 4.90
N GLN A 309 17.55 -4.31 4.13
CA GLN A 309 18.88 -4.81 4.49
C GLN A 309 19.90 -3.68 4.57
N ALA A 310 19.90 -2.76 3.59
CA ALA A 310 20.80 -1.61 3.58
C ALA A 310 20.55 -0.66 4.77
N LEU A 311 19.29 -0.46 5.17
CA LEU A 311 18.95 0.31 6.36
C LEU A 311 19.43 -0.38 7.65
N GLN A 312 19.30 -1.70 7.74
CA GLN A 312 19.78 -2.47 8.89
C GLN A 312 21.31 -2.44 9.01
N SER A 313 22.04 -2.39 7.90
CA SER A 313 23.50 -2.28 7.87
C SER A 313 24.02 -0.83 7.87
N LEU A 314 23.13 0.16 7.97
CA LEU A 314 23.44 1.60 7.87
C LEU A 314 24.16 1.99 6.56
N ASP A 315 23.94 1.24 5.48
CA ASP A 315 24.44 1.56 4.14
C ASP A 315 23.45 2.48 3.41
N VAL A 316 23.62 3.77 3.60
CA VAL A 316 22.77 4.80 2.98
C VAL A 316 22.90 4.81 1.46
N GLY A 317 24.07 4.47 0.93
CA GLY A 317 24.33 4.45 -0.52
C GLY A 317 23.49 3.39 -1.22
N THR A 318 23.55 2.16 -0.73
CA THR A 318 22.76 1.04 -1.26
C THR A 318 21.26 1.25 -1.03
N ALA A 319 20.87 1.75 0.14
CA ALA A 319 19.46 2.07 0.45
C ALA A 319 18.89 3.10 -0.54
N PHE A 320 19.65 4.14 -0.87
CA PHE A 320 19.25 5.15 -1.84
C PHE A 320 19.21 4.61 -3.27
N ASN A 321 20.20 3.83 -3.70
CA ASN A 321 20.22 3.23 -5.04
C ASN A 321 18.98 2.35 -5.28
N ALA A 322 18.64 1.49 -4.32
CA ALA A 322 17.44 0.66 -4.36
C ALA A 322 16.14 1.48 -4.25
N GLY A 323 16.11 2.52 -3.41
CA GLY A 323 14.97 3.45 -3.32
C GLY A 323 14.73 4.19 -4.64
N LEU A 324 15.79 4.64 -5.31
CA LEU A 324 15.72 5.26 -6.63
C LEU A 324 15.16 4.29 -7.69
N ALA A 325 15.57 3.02 -7.64
CA ALA A 325 15.03 1.98 -8.51
C ALA A 325 13.50 1.79 -8.31
N ILE A 326 13.02 1.78 -7.06
CA ILE A 326 11.58 1.72 -6.75
C ILE A 326 10.85 2.94 -7.33
N VAL A 327 11.42 4.13 -7.20
CA VAL A 327 10.83 5.37 -7.72
C VAL A 327 10.77 5.35 -9.26
N VAL A 328 11.83 4.92 -9.93
CA VAL A 328 11.85 4.78 -11.40
C VAL A 328 10.79 3.79 -11.86
N MET A 329 10.69 2.62 -11.20
CA MET A 329 9.64 1.64 -11.47
C MET A 329 8.24 2.25 -11.32
N ALA A 330 8.01 3.00 -10.23
CA ALA A 330 6.74 3.67 -9.98
C ALA A 330 6.39 4.71 -11.05
N ILE A 331 7.36 5.50 -11.49
CA ILE A 331 7.16 6.49 -12.56
C ILE A 331 6.82 5.77 -13.88
N VAL A 332 7.52 4.68 -14.22
CA VAL A 332 7.22 3.91 -15.44
C VAL A 332 5.79 3.37 -15.38
N LEU A 333 5.42 2.68 -14.29
CA LEU A 333 4.10 2.07 -14.14
C LEU A 333 2.96 3.11 -14.09
N ASP A 334 3.15 4.23 -13.40
CA ASP A 334 2.17 5.33 -13.36
C ASP A 334 1.94 5.93 -14.75
N ARG A 335 3.02 6.22 -15.49
CA ARG A 335 2.91 6.84 -16.81
C ARG A 335 2.27 5.92 -17.83
N VAL A 336 2.60 4.63 -17.81
CA VAL A 336 1.99 3.63 -18.70
C VAL A 336 0.49 3.48 -18.39
N THR A 337 0.12 3.36 -17.12
CA THR A 337 -1.27 3.15 -16.72
C THR A 337 -2.12 4.41 -16.90
N THR A 338 -1.57 5.60 -16.60
CA THR A 338 -2.22 6.88 -16.87
C THR A 338 -2.48 7.06 -18.37
N ALA A 339 -1.50 6.73 -19.22
CA ALA A 339 -1.69 6.75 -20.67
C ALA A 339 -2.81 5.80 -21.13
N ALA A 340 -2.96 4.64 -20.46
CA ALA A 340 -4.07 3.71 -20.71
C ALA A 340 -5.43 4.34 -20.43
N SER A 341 -5.55 5.06 -19.32
CA SER A 341 -6.79 5.75 -18.94
C SER A 341 -7.18 6.85 -19.94
N ALA A 342 -6.20 7.61 -20.44
CA ALA A 342 -6.43 8.69 -21.40
C ALA A 342 -6.82 8.16 -22.79
N ARG A 343 -6.30 7.00 -23.21
CA ARG A 343 -6.66 6.39 -24.49
C ARG A 343 -8.12 5.91 -24.53
N ALA A 344 -8.67 5.46 -23.41
CA ALA A 344 -10.08 5.04 -23.34
C ALA A 344 -11.06 6.17 -23.72
N GLU A 345 -10.64 7.44 -23.62
CA GLU A 345 -11.41 8.63 -24.00
C GLU A 345 -11.41 8.87 -25.52
N THR A 346 -10.26 8.72 -26.18
CA THR A 346 -10.08 9.05 -27.61
C THR A 346 -10.59 7.98 -28.57
N ALA A 347 -10.72 6.72 -28.14
CA ALA A 347 -11.27 5.64 -28.94
C ALA A 347 -12.77 5.81 -29.29
N ARG A 348 -13.45 6.82 -28.72
CA ARG A 348 -14.87 7.09 -28.96
C ARG A 348 -15.19 7.92 -30.23
N GLY A 349 -14.20 8.39 -31.00
CA GLY A 349 -14.50 9.45 -31.97
C GLY A 349 -13.72 9.53 -33.29
N SER A 350 -13.05 8.48 -33.80
CA SER A 350 -12.33 8.66 -35.07
C SER A 350 -12.24 7.40 -35.94
N ASP A 351 -13.11 7.29 -36.94
CA ASP A 351 -12.92 6.46 -38.13
C ASP A 351 -12.05 7.20 -39.16
N SER A 352 -10.77 7.40 -38.84
CA SER A 352 -9.81 8.05 -39.76
C SER A 352 -8.91 7.03 -40.47
N PRO A 353 -8.48 7.29 -41.72
CA PRO A 353 -7.53 6.44 -42.44
C PRO A 353 -6.17 6.33 -41.72
N PHE A 354 -5.81 7.31 -40.88
CA PHE A 354 -4.62 7.29 -40.02
C PHE A 354 -4.65 6.15 -38.98
N LEU A 355 -5.85 5.71 -38.55
CA LEU A 355 -6.00 4.57 -37.64
C LEU A 355 -5.55 3.24 -38.28
N LYS A 356 -5.73 3.07 -39.60
CA LYS A 356 -5.32 1.86 -40.32
C LYS A 356 -3.79 1.76 -40.39
N TRP A 357 -3.12 2.87 -40.73
CA TRP A 357 -1.64 2.92 -40.75
C TRP A 357 -1.06 2.72 -39.34
N ARG A 358 -1.69 3.31 -38.33
CA ARG A 358 -1.31 3.08 -36.94
C ARG A 358 -1.51 1.63 -36.49
N ARG A 359 -2.57 0.95 -36.93
CA ARG A 359 -2.77 -0.49 -36.63
C ARG A 359 -1.66 -1.35 -37.23
N GLN A 360 -1.20 -1.04 -38.44
CA GLN A 360 -0.06 -1.72 -39.07
C GLN A 360 1.24 -1.45 -38.31
N LEU A 361 1.48 -0.20 -37.89
CA LEU A 361 2.62 0.16 -37.05
C LEU A 361 2.60 -0.59 -35.71
N LEU A 362 1.44 -0.71 -35.06
CA LEU A 362 1.29 -1.51 -33.83
C LEU A 362 1.54 -3.00 -34.10
N ALA A 363 1.05 -3.55 -35.20
CA ALA A 363 1.33 -4.94 -35.57
C ALA A 363 2.83 -5.17 -35.82
N ALA A 364 3.50 -4.26 -36.52
CA ALA A 364 4.95 -4.31 -36.73
C ALA A 364 5.71 -4.22 -35.40
N GLY A 365 5.31 -3.32 -34.50
CA GLY A 365 5.89 -3.22 -33.16
C GLY A 365 5.67 -4.49 -32.32
N ALA A 366 4.52 -5.15 -32.45
CA ALA A 366 4.23 -6.41 -31.78
C ALA A 366 5.17 -7.52 -32.27
N VAL A 367 5.40 -7.59 -33.58
CA VAL A 367 6.37 -8.54 -34.16
C VAL A 367 7.77 -8.26 -33.64
N VAL A 368 8.20 -7.00 -33.57
CA VAL A 368 9.50 -6.63 -33.00
C VAL A 368 9.59 -7.08 -31.53
N ALA A 369 8.58 -6.80 -30.71
CA ALA A 369 8.57 -7.24 -29.30
C ALA A 369 8.62 -8.77 -29.16
N LEU A 370 7.92 -9.50 -30.02
CA LEU A 370 7.98 -10.96 -30.06
C LEU A 370 9.34 -11.49 -30.50
N VAL A 371 9.97 -10.84 -31.49
CA VAL A 371 11.35 -11.18 -31.90
C VAL A 371 12.34 -10.92 -30.77
N LEU A 372 12.22 -9.80 -30.06
CA LEU A 372 13.04 -9.48 -28.90
C LEU A 372 12.84 -10.50 -27.77
N ALA A 373 11.60 -10.89 -27.49
CA ALA A 373 11.29 -11.94 -26.52
C ALA A 373 11.84 -13.30 -26.95
N TYR A 374 11.73 -13.64 -28.23
CA TYR A 374 12.29 -14.86 -28.80
C TYR A 374 13.81 -14.89 -28.70
N LEU A 375 14.49 -13.79 -29.08
CA LEU A 375 15.94 -13.67 -28.96
C LEU A 375 16.40 -13.80 -27.51
N SER A 376 15.67 -13.16 -26.58
CA SER A 376 15.92 -13.26 -25.14
C SER A 376 15.71 -14.67 -24.61
N HIS A 377 14.77 -15.42 -25.17
CA HIS A 377 14.56 -16.83 -24.85
C HIS A 377 15.64 -17.74 -25.47
N THR A 378 16.15 -17.43 -26.66
CA THR A 378 17.14 -18.29 -27.34
C THR A 378 18.58 -18.05 -26.90
N TYR A 379 18.94 -16.82 -26.52
CA TYR A 379 20.33 -16.43 -26.28
C TYR A 379 20.55 -15.92 -24.85
N VAL A 380 21.58 -16.46 -24.18
CA VAL A 380 21.94 -16.08 -22.79
C VAL A 380 22.31 -14.60 -22.67
N TRP A 381 23.06 -14.05 -23.63
CA TRP A 381 23.43 -12.61 -23.63
C TRP A 381 22.21 -11.68 -23.73
N ALA A 382 21.11 -12.16 -24.29
CA ALA A 382 19.85 -11.43 -24.38
C ALA A 382 18.92 -11.75 -23.19
N ALA A 383 19.25 -12.77 -22.40
CA ALA A 383 18.53 -13.16 -21.21
C ALA A 383 19.06 -12.44 -19.96
N GLU A 384 20.38 -12.44 -19.79
CA GLU A 384 21.11 -11.80 -18.69
C GLU A 384 21.50 -10.37 -19.05
N PHE A 385 21.30 -9.45 -18.09
CA PHE A 385 21.62 -8.05 -18.32
C PHE A 385 23.15 -7.85 -18.39
N PRO A 386 23.71 -7.27 -19.46
CA PRO A 386 25.16 -7.27 -19.73
C PRO A 386 25.97 -6.22 -18.93
N GLY A 387 25.45 -5.73 -17.80
CA GLY A 387 26.06 -4.63 -17.05
C GLY A 387 26.48 -5.04 -15.64
N ASP A 388 27.71 -4.70 -15.26
CA ASP A 388 28.28 -4.97 -13.93
C ASP A 388 27.72 -4.09 -12.79
N GLY A 389 26.63 -3.34 -13.05
CA GLY A 389 26.07 -2.40 -12.07
C GLY A 389 26.92 -1.16 -11.79
N GLY A 390 27.84 -0.78 -12.68
CA GLY A 390 28.77 0.34 -12.46
C GLY A 390 28.09 1.71 -12.23
N ILE A 391 26.89 1.93 -12.75
CA ILE A 391 26.11 3.13 -12.44
C ILE A 391 25.57 3.06 -11.01
N GLY A 392 25.11 1.88 -10.56
CA GLY A 392 24.63 1.68 -9.19
C GLY A 392 25.70 1.94 -8.14
N SER A 393 26.93 1.44 -8.36
CA SER A 393 28.05 1.70 -7.45
C SER A 393 28.46 3.17 -7.41
N SER A 394 28.42 3.86 -8.56
CA SER A 394 28.69 5.30 -8.64
C SER A 394 27.63 6.11 -7.90
N ILE A 395 26.35 5.76 -8.02
CA ILE A 395 25.24 6.38 -7.28
C ILE A 395 25.40 6.14 -5.78
N ALA A 396 25.63 4.89 -5.37
CA ALA A 396 25.79 4.53 -3.97
C ALA A 396 26.96 5.28 -3.32
N LYS A 397 28.11 5.35 -4.00
CA LYS A 397 29.28 6.10 -3.54
C LYS A 397 28.98 7.60 -3.42
N THR A 398 28.37 8.20 -4.45
CA THR A 398 28.02 9.62 -4.43
C THR A 398 27.09 9.95 -3.27
N THR A 399 26.08 9.11 -3.02
CA THR A 399 25.16 9.31 -1.89
C THR A 399 25.86 9.14 -0.54
N ALA A 400 26.75 8.17 -0.41
CA ALA A 400 27.56 8.00 0.80
C ALA A 400 28.42 9.25 1.05
N ASP A 401 29.13 9.74 0.02
CA ASP A 401 29.98 10.93 0.10
C ASP A 401 29.17 12.17 0.52
N VAL A 402 27.97 12.35 -0.07
CA VAL A 402 27.05 13.44 0.30
C VAL A 402 26.57 13.31 1.74
N THR A 403 26.28 12.08 2.19
CA THR A 403 25.81 11.83 3.56
C THR A 403 26.92 12.11 4.57
N THR A 404 28.14 11.66 4.31
CA THR A 404 29.31 11.96 5.15
C THR A 404 29.60 13.45 5.17
N TRP A 405 29.60 14.11 4.01
CA TRP A 405 29.75 15.58 3.94
C TRP A 405 28.68 16.31 4.76
N ALA A 406 27.43 15.85 4.69
CA ALA A 406 26.33 16.44 5.45
C ALA A 406 26.55 16.25 6.95
N GLN A 407 26.93 15.06 7.40
CA GLN A 407 27.25 14.79 8.81
C GLN A 407 28.37 15.69 9.33
N ASP A 408 29.43 15.85 8.55
CA ASP A 408 30.60 16.62 8.95
C ASP A 408 30.30 18.12 9.06
N ASN A 409 29.56 18.68 8.09
CA ASN A 409 29.33 20.13 8.01
C ASN A 409 28.10 20.60 8.80
N LEU A 410 27.06 19.77 8.94
CA LEU A 410 25.85 20.14 9.68
C LEU A 410 25.93 19.81 11.17
N SER A 411 26.88 18.98 11.61
CA SER A 411 27.04 18.64 13.04
C SER A 411 27.21 19.88 13.92
N GLY A 412 28.03 20.85 13.50
CA GLY A 412 28.25 22.10 14.25
C GLY A 412 26.97 22.91 14.43
N LEU A 413 26.18 23.08 13.36
CA LEU A 413 24.91 23.81 13.41
C LEU A 413 23.86 23.06 14.23
N THR A 414 23.80 21.73 14.08
CA THR A 414 22.82 20.89 14.78
C THR A 414 23.09 20.84 16.27
N ASN A 415 24.37 20.73 16.66
CA ASN A 415 24.78 20.77 18.07
C ASN A 415 24.52 22.14 18.68
N ALA A 416 24.88 23.24 17.98
CA ALA A 416 24.60 24.59 18.45
C ALA A 416 23.09 24.84 18.63
N PHE A 417 22.26 24.38 17.69
CA PHE A 417 20.81 24.47 17.80
C PHE A 417 20.26 23.63 18.96
N ARG A 418 20.70 22.37 19.07
CA ARG A 418 20.32 21.47 20.17
C ARG A 418 20.66 22.08 21.52
N ASP A 419 21.87 22.62 21.67
CA ASP A 419 22.34 23.20 22.94
C ASP A 419 21.58 24.48 23.26
N THR A 420 21.29 25.32 22.26
CA THR A 420 20.48 26.54 22.45
C THR A 420 19.05 26.21 22.85
N LEU A 421 18.42 25.21 22.21
CA LEU A 421 17.06 24.80 22.55
C LEU A 421 17.00 24.10 23.91
N THR A 422 17.97 23.23 24.20
CA THR A 422 18.01 22.45 25.45
C THR A 422 18.31 23.35 26.63
N ASN A 423 19.38 24.15 26.55
CA ASN A 423 19.82 24.99 27.66
C ASN A 423 19.03 26.30 27.75
N GLY A 424 18.57 26.84 26.63
CA GLY A 424 17.85 28.12 26.58
C GLY A 424 16.35 28.01 26.79
N LEU A 425 15.72 26.90 26.42
CA LEU A 425 14.26 26.74 26.49
C LEU A 425 13.84 25.57 27.39
N LEU A 426 14.33 24.36 27.12
CA LEU A 426 13.80 23.14 27.74
C LEU A 426 14.19 23.01 29.23
N ASN A 427 15.46 23.19 29.57
CA ASN A 427 15.93 23.07 30.96
C ASN A 427 15.26 24.11 31.88
N PRO A 428 15.14 25.41 31.50
CA PRO A 428 14.41 26.39 32.31
C PRO A 428 12.94 26.04 32.51
N PHE A 429 12.25 25.59 31.46
CA PHE A 429 10.85 25.15 31.56
C PHE A 429 10.70 23.91 32.45
N GLN A 430 11.61 22.95 32.34
CA GLN A 430 11.64 21.77 33.20
C GLN A 430 11.82 22.17 34.67
N THR A 431 12.75 23.07 34.98
CA THR A 431 12.96 23.56 36.36
C THR A 431 11.70 24.24 36.89
N VAL A 432 11.04 25.11 36.12
CA VAL A 432 9.77 25.76 36.52
C VAL A 432 8.65 24.75 36.77
N LEU A 433 8.54 23.69 35.95
CA LEU A 433 7.54 22.65 36.13
C LEU A 433 7.86 21.74 37.31
N THR A 434 9.13 21.43 37.55
CA THR A 434 9.56 20.52 38.61
C THR A 434 9.54 21.19 39.99
N ASP A 435 9.80 22.49 40.07
CA ASP A 435 9.72 23.29 41.28
C ASP A 435 8.28 23.79 41.58
N SER A 436 7.31 23.46 40.73
CA SER A 436 5.91 23.85 40.94
C SER A 436 5.24 22.99 42.05
N PRO A 437 4.43 23.59 42.94
CA PRO A 437 3.90 22.90 44.14
C PRO A 437 3.02 21.67 43.89
N SER A 438 2.57 21.44 42.65
CA SER A 438 1.72 20.31 42.28
C SER A 438 2.49 19.02 41.98
N VAL A 439 3.81 19.08 41.78
CA VAL A 439 4.64 17.91 41.40
C VAL A 439 5.44 17.36 42.60
N GLY A 440 5.67 18.17 43.64
CA GLY A 440 6.54 17.84 44.77
C GLY A 440 5.96 17.00 45.92
N SER A 441 4.69 16.55 45.88
CA SER A 441 4.04 15.93 47.06
C SER A 441 3.91 14.40 47.04
N SER A 442 4.58 13.67 46.13
CA SER A 442 4.43 12.20 46.07
C SER A 442 5.70 11.40 45.71
N ALA A 443 6.84 11.72 46.31
CA ALA A 443 7.99 10.82 46.32
C ALA A 443 8.18 10.19 47.72
N PRO A 444 8.01 8.85 47.90
CA PRO A 444 8.39 8.20 49.14
C PRO A 444 9.93 8.07 49.23
N PRO A 445 10.53 8.12 50.44
CA PRO A 445 11.97 8.05 50.59
C PRO A 445 12.42 6.58 50.52
N SER A 446 13.22 6.24 49.51
CA SER A 446 14.23 5.16 49.44
C SER A 446 14.21 4.37 48.12
N SER A 447 15.10 4.75 47.18
CA SER A 447 15.75 3.78 46.31
C SER A 447 17.16 4.28 45.92
N PRO A 448 18.21 3.44 45.89
CA PRO A 448 19.60 3.90 45.76
C PRO A 448 20.05 4.14 44.32
N SER A 449 19.15 4.31 43.35
CA SER A 449 19.50 4.47 41.92
C SER A 449 19.73 5.94 41.49
N ALA A 450 19.37 6.91 42.32
CA ALA A 450 19.47 8.34 41.99
C ALA A 450 20.85 8.98 42.26
N ARG A 451 21.91 8.18 42.48
CA ARG A 451 23.29 8.69 42.70
C ARG A 451 24.17 8.73 41.46
N CYS A 452 23.64 8.45 40.27
CA CYS A 452 24.40 8.52 39.01
C CYS A 452 24.28 9.85 38.25
N TRP A 453 23.51 10.83 38.73
CA TRP A 453 23.25 12.09 38.00
C TRP A 453 23.91 13.34 38.56
N ALA A 454 24.79 13.23 39.56
CA ALA A 454 25.54 14.36 40.08
C ALA A 454 26.98 13.97 40.41
N GLY A 455 27.93 14.45 39.61
CA GLY A 455 29.36 14.48 39.95
C GLY A 455 30.28 13.71 39.00
N GLY A 456 30.65 14.34 37.88
CA GLY A 456 31.88 14.00 37.18
C GLY A 456 33.00 14.95 37.63
N ALA A 457 33.92 14.47 38.46
CA ALA A 457 35.28 15.02 38.56
C ALA A 457 36.18 14.33 37.51
N PRO A 458 37.19 15.01 36.95
CA PRO A 458 37.85 14.55 35.73
C PRO A 458 38.89 13.47 36.03
N GLY A 459 38.81 12.33 35.32
CA GLY A 459 39.89 11.34 35.25
C GLY A 459 39.49 9.91 35.62
N SER A 460 38.86 9.17 34.71
CA SER A 460 39.09 7.73 34.45
C SER A 460 38.09 7.20 33.40
N PRO A 461 38.47 6.22 32.55
CA PRO A 461 37.63 5.75 31.46
C PRO A 461 36.81 4.52 31.87
N ARG A 462 35.47 4.60 31.86
CA ARG A 462 34.60 3.42 31.77
C ARG A 462 33.38 3.70 30.87
N PRO A 463 32.98 2.76 30.01
CA PRO A 463 31.99 3.00 28.95
C PRO A 463 30.56 2.84 29.47
N CYS A 464 29.71 3.83 29.19
CA CYS A 464 28.25 3.68 29.31
C CYS A 464 27.73 2.96 28.07
N ALA A 465 27.52 1.65 28.17
CA ALA A 465 26.91 0.84 27.13
C ALA A 465 25.39 1.11 27.06
N TRP A 466 24.95 1.58 25.90
CA TRP A 466 23.55 1.56 25.47
C TRP A 466 23.15 0.10 25.20
N ALA A 467 22.45 -0.53 26.14
CA ALA A 467 21.79 -1.83 25.90
C ALA A 467 20.31 -1.58 25.60
N CYS A 468 20.00 -1.42 24.32
CA CYS A 468 18.63 -1.49 23.80
C CYS A 468 18.64 -2.50 22.66
N TRP A 469 17.84 -3.57 22.79
CA TRP A 469 17.62 -4.66 21.83
C TRP A 469 18.77 -5.65 21.61
N SER A 470 18.81 -6.71 22.42
CA SER A 470 19.40 -8.00 22.04
C SER A 470 18.32 -9.09 22.11
N VAL A 471 17.98 -9.63 20.94
CA VAL A 471 17.21 -10.87 20.77
C VAL A 471 18.11 -12.03 21.19
N PRO A 472 17.64 -13.00 22.01
CA PRO A 472 18.47 -14.14 22.39
C PRO A 472 18.55 -15.14 21.23
N VAL A 473 19.74 -15.27 20.63
CA VAL A 473 20.09 -16.41 19.76
C VAL A 473 20.40 -17.58 20.68
N SER A 474 19.51 -18.58 20.71
CA SER A 474 19.77 -19.85 21.38
C SER A 474 20.54 -20.81 20.46
N GLY A 475 21.70 -21.25 20.95
CA GLY A 475 22.11 -22.66 20.95
C GLY A 475 22.64 -23.26 19.65
N ARG A 476 23.98 -23.28 19.52
CA ARG A 476 24.69 -24.39 18.85
C ARG A 476 25.85 -24.84 19.73
N THR A 477 25.68 -26.00 20.36
CA THR A 477 26.74 -26.78 21.01
C THR A 477 26.92 -28.07 20.22
N ALA A 478 28.09 -28.22 19.60
CA ALA A 478 28.88 -29.42 19.35
C ALA A 478 29.86 -29.11 18.21
#